data_AF-A0A4R4YST2-F1
#
_entry.id   AF-A0A4R4YST2-F1
#
_cell.length_a   1.000
_cell.length_b   1.000
_cell.length_c   1.000
_cell.angle_alpha   90.00
_cell.angle_beta   90.00
_cell.angle_gamma   90.00
#
_symmetry.space_group_name_H-M   'P 1'
#
loop_
_entity.id
_entity.type
_entity.pdbx_description
1 polymer ?
#
loop_
_entity_poly.entity_id
_entity_poly.type
_entity_poly.pdbx_seq_one_letter_code
_entity_poly.pdbx_strand_id
1 'polypeptide(L)'
;MRLARVPAFLLLVAAGVLGTAQPAGAATQPDAEYLSPAHALNLTIIAAAHTASGQSASSCIRKVARQLERDHRKLAAQENTVAARLDLELATTVADDQRRQLVALAAKAGKKGYDAAWLQFQRQQHQEYLKLVTGDVAKSASPAVESVANGAKPVIEMDLRMVTGQCKDATGTPSVDTGAGGMVADARQTRSRVALALIALGLLLLLVGKSVPVRRRLLGIGALGVGLVMLLGGAVHDTGQVPKAAVGPQEREAAVPPVELKVPGLLTVRVQPVAAGGDGRLQVPATADVGWWAAGAAPGAQGGTVLLAGHVDTARGRGVFAKLSEVPMDARVAVTDGAGEQHWYRIVARRTYRQNNLPPDLFNGSQKPRLALVTCTGSYDHAAHRYSDNLVLYGVPLD
;
A
#
# COMPACT_ATOMS: atom_id res chain seq x y z
N MET A 1 79.52 39.69 -31.23
CA MET A 1 79.06 39.50 -29.84
C MET A 1 77.67 38.86 -29.87
N ARG A 2 77.58 37.68 -29.26
CA ARG A 2 76.45 36.87 -28.78
C ARG A 2 75.03 37.14 -29.32
N LEU A 3 74.50 36.10 -29.99
CA LEU A 3 73.08 35.81 -30.16
C LEU A 3 72.38 35.71 -28.79
N ALA A 4 71.21 36.34 -28.66
CA ALA A 4 70.23 36.03 -27.63
C ALA A 4 68.92 35.57 -28.31
N ARG A 5 68.58 34.30 -28.11
CA ARG A 5 67.33 33.67 -28.56
C ARG A 5 66.19 34.12 -27.64
N VAL A 6 65.10 34.60 -28.21
CA VAL A 6 63.82 34.83 -27.50
C VAL A 6 63.04 33.51 -27.49
N PRO A 7 62.57 32.98 -26.35
CA PRO A 7 61.75 31.78 -26.33
C PRO A 7 60.30 32.13 -26.67
N ALA A 8 59.73 31.41 -27.62
CA ALA A 8 58.30 31.44 -27.92
C ALA A 8 57.53 30.74 -26.79
N PHE A 9 56.70 31.50 -26.08
CA PHE A 9 55.72 30.94 -25.14
C PHE A 9 54.54 30.36 -25.94
N LEU A 10 54.44 29.03 -25.94
CA LEU A 10 53.25 28.29 -26.36
C LEU A 10 52.13 28.54 -25.33
N LEU A 11 51.12 29.32 -25.71
CA LEU A 11 49.85 29.43 -25.00
C LEU A 11 49.04 28.14 -25.27
N LEU A 12 49.11 27.19 -24.34
CA LEU A 12 48.17 26.08 -24.23
C LEU A 12 46.80 26.64 -23.80
N VAL A 13 45.86 26.74 -24.74
CA VAL A 13 44.45 26.95 -24.43
C VAL A 13 43.91 25.61 -23.92
N ALA A 14 43.89 25.44 -22.61
CA ALA A 14 43.12 24.38 -21.97
C ALA A 14 41.63 24.72 -22.14
N ALA A 15 40.97 24.06 -23.10
CA ALA A 15 39.52 24.04 -23.17
C ALA A 15 38.99 23.29 -21.94
N GLY A 16 38.77 24.02 -20.85
CA GLY A 16 38.04 23.51 -19.70
C GLY A 16 36.63 23.17 -20.16
N VAL A 17 36.30 21.88 -20.19
CA VAL A 17 34.91 21.43 -20.19
C VAL A 17 34.33 21.91 -18.86
N LEU A 18 33.67 23.06 -18.89
CA LEU A 18 32.75 23.48 -17.85
C LEU A 18 31.61 22.46 -17.85
N GLY A 19 31.79 21.38 -17.10
CA GLY A 19 30.67 20.55 -16.69
C GLY A 19 29.75 21.44 -15.86
N THR A 20 28.67 21.92 -16.47
CA THR A 20 27.60 22.57 -15.72
C THR A 20 27.07 21.54 -14.74
N ALA A 21 27.39 21.72 -13.45
CA ALA A 21 26.76 20.94 -12.41
C ALA A 21 25.24 21.15 -12.54
N GLN A 22 24.50 20.09 -12.86
CA GLN A 22 23.04 20.13 -12.86
C GLN A 22 22.58 20.64 -11.49
N PRO A 23 21.62 21.58 -11.44
CA PRO A 23 21.10 22.04 -10.17
C PRO A 23 20.57 20.83 -9.39
N ALA A 24 20.88 20.77 -8.09
CA ALA A 24 20.38 19.74 -7.21
C ALA A 24 18.84 19.76 -7.27
N GLY A 25 18.25 18.76 -7.93
CA GLY A 25 16.82 18.66 -8.15
C GLY A 25 16.35 18.62 -9.60
N ALA A 26 17.20 18.82 -10.62
CA ALA A 26 16.75 18.63 -12.01
C ALA A 26 16.61 17.14 -12.37
N ALA A 27 15.59 16.80 -13.17
CA ALA A 27 15.40 15.46 -13.70
C ALA A 27 16.65 14.95 -14.43
N THR A 28 17.02 13.70 -14.15
CA THR A 28 17.99 12.96 -14.95
C THR A 28 17.35 12.44 -16.23
N GLN A 29 18.17 12.00 -17.18
CA GLN A 29 17.67 11.38 -18.41
C GLN A 29 16.78 10.15 -18.12
N PRO A 30 17.16 9.20 -17.24
CA PRO A 30 16.26 8.10 -16.84
C PRO A 30 14.94 8.57 -16.21
N ASP A 31 14.94 9.65 -15.42
CA ASP A 31 13.70 10.19 -14.84
C ASP A 31 12.74 10.63 -15.94
N ALA A 32 13.23 11.42 -16.91
CA ALA A 32 12.41 11.91 -18.02
C ALA A 32 11.97 10.80 -18.98
N GLU A 33 12.84 9.82 -19.24
CA GLU A 33 12.57 8.65 -20.09
C GLU A 33 11.53 7.71 -19.48
N TYR A 34 11.36 7.69 -18.16
CA TYR A 34 10.25 6.98 -17.51
C TYR A 34 8.99 7.84 -17.40
N LEU A 35 9.08 9.01 -16.75
CA LEU A 35 7.90 9.80 -16.36
C LEU A 35 7.09 10.26 -17.56
N SER A 36 7.74 10.72 -18.63
CA SER A 36 7.05 11.27 -19.81
C SER A 36 6.17 10.25 -20.53
N PRO A 37 6.67 9.07 -20.95
CA PRO A 37 5.82 8.06 -21.59
C PRO A 37 4.82 7.41 -20.62
N ALA A 38 5.18 7.21 -19.35
CA ALA A 38 4.27 6.68 -18.34
C ALA A 38 3.04 7.59 -18.17
N HIS A 39 3.28 8.90 -18.10
CA HIS A 39 2.21 9.89 -17.99
C HIS A 39 1.32 9.96 -19.24
N ALA A 40 1.91 9.90 -20.43
CA ALA A 40 1.15 9.86 -21.68
C ALA A 40 0.23 8.63 -21.77
N LEU A 41 0.70 7.47 -21.30
CA LEU A 41 -0.11 6.25 -21.20
C LEU A 41 -1.27 6.43 -20.20
N ASN A 42 -1.01 7.00 -19.03
CA ASN A 42 -2.06 7.32 -18.06
C ASN A 42 -3.15 8.22 -18.66
N LEU A 43 -2.79 9.32 -19.30
CA LEU A 43 -3.75 10.23 -19.93
C LEU A 43 -4.61 9.52 -20.99
N THR A 44 -3.98 8.66 -21.79
CA THR A 44 -4.67 7.88 -22.83
C THR A 44 -5.66 6.88 -22.23
N ILE A 45 -5.24 6.13 -21.21
CA ILE A 45 -6.10 5.16 -20.51
C ILE A 45 -7.26 5.86 -19.82
N ILE A 46 -7.01 6.98 -19.13
CA ILE A 46 -8.02 7.82 -18.48
C ILE A 46 -9.07 8.28 -19.50
N ALA A 47 -8.66 8.80 -20.66
CA ALA A 47 -9.58 9.31 -21.67
C ALA A 47 -10.47 8.18 -22.27
N ALA A 48 -9.89 7.01 -22.55
CA ALA A 48 -10.64 5.85 -23.02
C ALA A 48 -11.61 5.32 -21.95
N ALA A 49 -11.17 5.28 -20.69
CA ALA A 49 -11.96 4.84 -19.56
C ALA A 49 -13.15 5.78 -19.29
N HIS A 50 -12.89 7.09 -19.26
CA HIS A 50 -13.92 8.11 -19.08
C HIS A 50 -15.06 7.95 -20.10
N THR A 51 -14.70 7.81 -21.38
CA THR A 51 -15.67 7.61 -22.47
C THR A 51 -16.52 6.35 -22.27
N ALA A 52 -15.89 5.20 -22.00
CA ALA A 52 -16.61 3.93 -21.84
C ALA A 52 -17.47 3.88 -20.57
N SER A 53 -17.11 4.62 -19.53
CA SER A 53 -17.88 4.69 -18.28
C SER A 53 -19.31 5.19 -18.50
N GLY A 54 -19.52 6.07 -19.49
CA GLY A 54 -20.82 6.62 -19.88
C GLY A 54 -21.43 5.99 -21.14
N GLN A 55 -20.61 5.45 -22.06
CA GLN A 55 -21.08 5.05 -23.39
C GLN A 55 -21.20 3.53 -23.62
N SER A 56 -20.57 2.68 -22.80
CA SER A 56 -20.67 1.23 -22.98
C SER A 56 -22.06 0.71 -22.59
N ALA A 57 -22.63 -0.16 -23.42
CA ALA A 57 -23.86 -0.88 -23.10
C ALA A 57 -23.64 -1.91 -21.98
N SER A 58 -22.42 -2.45 -21.85
CA SER A 58 -22.06 -3.43 -20.83
C SER A 58 -21.89 -2.78 -19.44
N SER A 59 -22.68 -3.23 -18.47
CA SER A 59 -22.55 -2.79 -17.07
C SER A 59 -21.18 -3.17 -16.48
N CYS A 60 -20.61 -4.31 -16.90
CA CYS A 60 -19.26 -4.71 -16.53
C CYS A 60 -18.24 -3.69 -17.02
N ILE A 61 -18.26 -3.33 -18.32
CA ILE A 61 -17.29 -2.38 -18.86
C ILE A 61 -17.45 -1.00 -18.22
N ARG A 62 -18.67 -0.53 -17.97
CA ARG A 62 -18.87 0.74 -17.25
C ARG A 62 -18.21 0.73 -15.86
N LYS A 63 -18.27 -0.39 -15.14
CA LYS A 63 -17.62 -0.52 -13.82
C LYS A 63 -16.10 -0.58 -13.93
N VAL A 64 -15.58 -1.44 -14.81
CA VAL A 64 -14.13 -1.57 -15.05
C VAL A 64 -13.57 -0.23 -15.50
N ALA A 65 -14.22 0.46 -16.44
CA ALA A 65 -13.82 1.78 -16.90
C ALA A 65 -13.73 2.80 -15.74
N ARG A 66 -14.70 2.84 -14.82
CA ARG A 66 -14.60 3.71 -13.64
C ARG A 66 -13.46 3.33 -12.70
N GLN A 67 -13.12 2.04 -12.59
CA GLN A 67 -11.97 1.58 -11.80
C GLN A 67 -10.66 2.04 -12.45
N LEU A 68 -10.46 1.73 -13.75
CA LEU A 68 -9.29 2.15 -14.52
C LEU A 68 -9.10 3.67 -14.46
N GLU A 69 -10.18 4.45 -14.61
CA GLU A 69 -10.09 5.91 -14.53
C GLU A 69 -9.61 6.40 -13.15
N ARG A 70 -10.07 5.79 -12.05
CA ARG A 70 -9.60 6.14 -10.70
C ARG A 70 -8.13 5.78 -10.50
N ASP A 71 -7.77 4.57 -10.88
CA ASP A 71 -6.43 4.03 -10.66
C ASP A 71 -5.40 4.81 -11.47
N HIS A 72 -5.65 5.04 -12.77
CA HIS A 72 -4.72 5.79 -13.61
C HIS A 72 -4.67 7.29 -13.29
N ARG A 73 -5.75 7.92 -12.82
CA ARG A 73 -5.69 9.30 -12.30
C ARG A 73 -4.74 9.41 -11.11
N LYS A 74 -4.71 8.37 -10.27
CA LYS A 74 -3.80 8.32 -9.14
C LYS A 74 -2.34 8.15 -9.58
N LEU A 75 -2.07 7.21 -10.48
CA LEU A 75 -0.72 7.02 -11.03
C LEU A 75 -0.21 8.32 -11.68
N ALA A 76 -1.06 8.98 -12.48
CA ALA A 76 -0.76 10.28 -13.08
C ALA A 76 -0.45 11.37 -12.03
N ALA A 77 -1.16 11.40 -10.90
CA ALA A 77 -0.91 12.36 -9.83
C ALA A 77 0.43 12.11 -9.12
N GLN A 78 0.81 10.85 -8.93
CA GLN A 78 2.11 10.46 -8.35
C GLN A 78 3.26 10.89 -9.28
N GLU A 79 3.12 10.63 -10.58
CA GLU A 79 4.08 11.09 -11.61
C GLU A 79 4.21 12.61 -11.63
N ASN A 80 3.09 13.35 -11.64
CA ASN A 80 3.09 14.81 -11.58
C ASN A 80 3.77 15.35 -10.31
N THR A 81 3.55 14.69 -9.16
CA THR A 81 4.21 15.08 -7.90
C THR A 81 5.72 14.98 -8.01
N VAL A 82 6.23 13.85 -8.52
CA VAL A 82 7.67 13.64 -8.65
C VAL A 82 8.27 14.52 -9.75
N ALA A 83 7.58 14.68 -10.88
CA ALA A 83 8.02 15.55 -11.97
C ALA A 83 8.14 17.02 -11.52
N ALA A 84 7.18 17.52 -10.73
CA ALA A 84 7.25 18.87 -10.17
C ALA A 84 8.44 19.05 -9.20
N ARG A 85 8.80 18.02 -8.43
CA ARG A 85 10.01 18.04 -7.58
C ARG A 85 11.30 18.03 -8.42
N LEU A 86 11.21 17.53 -9.64
CA LEU A 86 12.33 17.38 -10.57
C LEU A 86 12.45 18.50 -11.63
N ASP A 87 11.61 19.54 -11.53
CA ASP A 87 11.47 20.61 -12.53
C ASP A 87 11.24 20.06 -13.96
N LEU A 88 10.49 18.94 -14.05
CA LEU A 88 10.13 18.29 -15.30
C LEU A 88 8.66 18.58 -15.63
N GLU A 89 8.41 19.21 -16.77
CA GLU A 89 7.06 19.40 -17.28
C GLU A 89 6.56 18.13 -17.99
N LEU A 90 5.45 17.58 -17.49
CA LEU A 90 4.75 16.47 -18.15
C LEU A 90 3.62 17.00 -19.04
N ALA A 91 3.28 16.21 -20.06
CA ALA A 91 2.16 16.53 -20.95
C ALA A 91 0.86 16.70 -20.15
N THR A 92 0.09 17.74 -20.42
CA THR A 92 -1.22 17.97 -19.77
C THR A 92 -2.40 17.43 -20.58
N THR A 93 -2.14 16.99 -21.81
CA THR A 93 -3.16 16.46 -22.72
C THR A 93 -2.64 15.27 -23.51
N VAL A 94 -3.56 14.43 -24.01
CA VAL A 94 -3.23 13.27 -24.84
C VAL A 94 -2.58 13.71 -26.15
N ALA A 95 -1.51 13.02 -26.54
CA ALA A 95 -0.76 13.24 -27.78
C ALA A 95 -1.65 13.05 -29.03
N ASP A 96 -1.32 13.71 -30.14
CA ASP A 96 -2.18 13.78 -31.32
C ASP A 96 -2.47 12.43 -31.97
N ASP A 97 -1.49 11.53 -32.00
CA ASP A 97 -1.65 10.19 -32.55
C ASP A 97 -2.54 9.31 -31.66
N GLN A 98 -2.33 9.34 -30.35
CA GLN A 98 -3.18 8.69 -29.35
C GLN A 98 -4.60 9.26 -29.39
N ARG A 99 -4.75 10.59 -29.55
CA ARG A 99 -6.03 11.27 -29.71
C ARG A 99 -6.79 10.79 -30.94
N ARG A 100 -6.12 10.57 -32.08
CA ARG A 100 -6.76 9.97 -33.26
C ARG A 100 -7.28 8.56 -32.99
N GLN A 101 -6.53 7.74 -32.25
CA GLN A 101 -6.97 6.39 -31.87
C GLN A 101 -8.20 6.44 -30.94
N LEU A 102 -8.20 7.35 -29.97
CA LEU A 102 -9.34 7.58 -29.06
C LEU A 102 -10.59 8.04 -29.83
N VAL A 103 -10.45 8.96 -30.78
CA VAL A 103 -11.56 9.41 -31.64
C VAL A 103 -12.12 8.25 -32.47
N ALA A 104 -11.24 7.41 -33.05
CA ALA A 104 -11.65 6.23 -33.81
C ALA A 104 -12.38 5.19 -32.94
N LEU A 105 -11.96 5.02 -31.68
CA LEU A 105 -12.63 4.17 -30.71
C LEU A 105 -14.00 4.75 -30.31
N ALA A 106 -14.07 6.04 -29.99
CA ALA A 106 -15.30 6.75 -29.62
C ALA A 106 -16.33 6.75 -30.76
N ALA A 107 -15.90 6.81 -32.02
CA ALA A 107 -16.78 6.72 -33.18
C ALA A 107 -17.53 5.37 -33.30
N LYS A 108 -17.10 4.35 -32.54
CA LYS A 108 -17.78 3.05 -32.44
C LYS A 108 -18.82 3.01 -31.32
N ALA A 109 -18.91 4.03 -30.46
CA ALA A 109 -19.85 4.06 -29.35
C ALA A 109 -21.30 3.80 -29.78
N GLY A 110 -22.03 3.03 -28.97
CA GLY A 110 -23.39 2.59 -29.29
C GLY A 110 -23.50 1.56 -30.41
N LYS A 111 -22.40 1.21 -31.11
CA LYS A 111 -22.40 0.20 -32.18
C LYS A 111 -21.95 -1.17 -31.66
N LYS A 112 -22.39 -2.23 -32.34
CA LYS A 112 -21.89 -3.59 -32.12
C LYS A 112 -20.37 -3.61 -32.31
N GLY A 113 -19.64 -4.13 -31.32
CA GLY A 113 -18.17 -4.23 -31.36
C GLY A 113 -17.43 -3.10 -30.64
N TYR A 114 -18.10 -2.07 -30.12
CA TYR A 114 -17.45 -1.05 -29.27
C TYR A 114 -16.73 -1.69 -28.07
N ASP A 115 -17.44 -2.53 -27.33
CA ASP A 115 -16.94 -3.18 -26.12
C ASP A 115 -15.68 -4.02 -26.38
N ALA A 116 -15.67 -4.78 -27.48
CA ALA A 116 -14.51 -5.58 -27.89
C ALA A 116 -13.32 -4.69 -28.31
N ALA A 117 -13.59 -3.62 -29.06
CA ALA A 117 -12.56 -2.67 -29.46
C ALA A 117 -11.98 -1.92 -28.25
N TRP A 118 -12.80 -1.57 -27.27
CA TRP A 118 -12.37 -0.91 -26.04
C TRP A 118 -11.51 -1.85 -25.18
N LEU A 119 -11.92 -3.10 -25.00
CA LEU A 119 -11.11 -4.10 -24.26
C LEU A 119 -9.76 -4.34 -24.93
N GLN A 120 -9.73 -4.42 -26.27
CA GLN A 120 -8.47 -4.54 -27.02
C GLN A 120 -7.58 -3.32 -26.84
N PHE A 121 -8.16 -2.11 -26.98
CA PHE A 121 -7.44 -0.86 -26.80
C PHE A 121 -6.81 -0.77 -25.42
N GLN A 122 -7.60 -0.98 -24.36
CA GLN A 122 -7.10 -0.94 -22.99
C GLN A 122 -5.99 -1.96 -22.77
N ARG A 123 -6.18 -3.21 -23.22
CA ARG A 123 -5.16 -4.26 -23.07
C ARG A 123 -3.82 -3.86 -23.71
N GLN A 124 -3.85 -3.25 -24.89
CA GLN A 124 -2.64 -2.76 -25.55
C GLN A 124 -1.93 -1.67 -24.72
N GLN A 125 -2.67 -0.66 -24.25
CA GLN A 125 -2.07 0.42 -23.45
C GLN A 125 -1.47 -0.12 -22.13
N HIS A 126 -2.14 -1.06 -21.46
CA HIS A 126 -1.64 -1.65 -20.22
C HIS A 126 -0.43 -2.56 -20.46
N GLN A 127 -0.37 -3.29 -21.58
CA GLN A 127 0.80 -4.09 -21.95
C GLN A 127 2.02 -3.20 -22.24
N GLU A 128 1.82 -2.06 -22.91
CA GLU A 128 2.87 -1.08 -23.15
C GLU A 128 3.36 -0.46 -21.83
N TYR A 129 2.44 -0.07 -20.95
CA TYR A 129 2.79 0.48 -19.64
C TYR A 129 3.50 -0.56 -18.76
N LEU A 130 3.06 -1.81 -18.78
CA LEU A 130 3.71 -2.89 -18.04
C LEU A 130 5.14 -3.14 -18.55
N LYS A 131 5.39 -3.00 -19.86
CA LYS A 131 6.75 -3.09 -20.42
C LYS A 131 7.63 -1.95 -19.93
N LEU A 132 7.10 -0.73 -19.86
CA LEU A 132 7.83 0.45 -19.38
C LEU A 132 8.21 0.30 -17.90
N VAL A 133 7.25 -0.07 -17.06
CA VAL A 133 7.44 -0.17 -15.60
C VAL A 133 8.31 -1.36 -15.17
N THR A 134 8.40 -2.41 -15.99
CA THR A 134 9.27 -3.57 -15.71
C THR A 134 10.67 -3.44 -16.33
N GLY A 135 10.88 -2.43 -17.17
CA GLY A 135 12.16 -2.15 -17.82
C GLY A 135 13.21 -1.57 -16.88
N ASP A 136 14.46 -1.47 -17.39
CA ASP A 136 15.60 -1.03 -16.59
C ASP A 136 15.71 0.49 -16.42
N VAL A 137 15.03 1.26 -17.27
CA VAL A 137 14.97 2.73 -17.18
C VAL A 137 14.42 3.16 -15.80
N ALA A 138 13.35 2.51 -15.35
CA ALA A 138 12.74 2.79 -14.04
C ALA A 138 13.70 2.52 -12.87
N LYS A 139 14.52 1.46 -12.95
CA LYS A 139 15.48 1.09 -11.90
C LYS A 139 16.72 1.98 -11.88
N SER A 140 16.99 2.65 -12.99
CA SER A 140 18.15 3.54 -13.14
C SER A 140 17.80 5.01 -12.87
N ALA A 141 16.53 5.28 -12.55
CA ALA A 141 16.02 6.60 -12.23
C ALA A 141 16.28 6.97 -10.75
N SER A 142 15.93 8.20 -10.38
CA SER A 142 15.98 8.65 -9.00
C SER A 142 15.09 7.78 -8.08
N PRO A 143 15.40 7.66 -6.78
CA PRO A 143 14.61 6.83 -5.85
C PRO A 143 13.11 7.17 -5.81
N ALA A 144 12.75 8.44 -6.00
CA ALA A 144 11.37 8.88 -6.07
C ALA A 144 10.67 8.33 -7.33
N VAL A 145 11.33 8.38 -8.48
CA VAL A 145 10.81 7.83 -9.74
C VAL A 145 10.75 6.30 -9.70
N GLU A 146 11.77 5.64 -9.18
CA GLU A 146 11.77 4.20 -8.99
C GLU A 146 10.60 3.76 -8.08
N SER A 147 10.32 4.52 -7.01
CA SER A 147 9.18 4.27 -6.12
C SER A 147 7.83 4.42 -6.83
N VAL A 148 7.66 5.46 -7.67
CA VAL A 148 6.48 5.65 -8.53
C VAL A 148 6.30 4.46 -9.47
N ALA A 149 7.37 4.01 -10.13
CA ALA A 149 7.33 2.85 -11.01
C ALA A 149 6.95 1.57 -10.28
N ASN A 150 7.60 1.28 -9.15
CA ASN A 150 7.28 0.12 -8.32
C ASN A 150 5.81 0.17 -7.86
N GLY A 151 5.31 1.34 -7.49
CA GLY A 151 3.91 1.58 -7.11
C GLY A 151 2.91 1.28 -8.24
N ALA A 152 3.23 1.71 -9.47
CA ALA A 152 2.35 1.53 -10.63
C ALA A 152 2.23 0.07 -11.07
N LYS A 153 3.32 -0.71 -10.98
CA LYS A 153 3.38 -2.09 -11.50
C LYS A 153 2.21 -3.00 -11.07
N PRO A 154 1.94 -3.23 -9.78
CA PRO A 154 0.88 -4.15 -9.36
C PRO A 154 -0.53 -3.65 -9.74
N VAL A 155 -0.73 -2.33 -9.84
CA VAL A 155 -1.98 -1.72 -10.32
C VAL A 155 -2.19 -2.02 -11.80
N ILE A 156 -1.17 -1.80 -12.64
CA ILE A 156 -1.22 -2.12 -14.07
C ILE A 156 -1.47 -3.60 -14.31
N GLU A 157 -0.84 -4.49 -13.52
CA GLU A 157 -1.08 -5.94 -13.60
C GLU A 157 -2.52 -6.32 -13.21
N MET A 158 -3.08 -5.69 -12.18
CA MET A 158 -4.48 -5.84 -11.78
C MET A 158 -5.43 -5.39 -12.88
N ASP A 159 -5.19 -4.21 -13.44
CA ASP A 159 -6.00 -3.60 -14.47
C ASP A 159 -5.96 -4.40 -15.78
N LEU A 160 -4.77 -4.87 -16.17
CA LEU A 160 -4.59 -5.74 -17.33
C LEU A 160 -5.41 -7.03 -17.21
N ARG A 161 -5.53 -7.62 -16.01
CA ARG A 161 -6.37 -8.80 -15.79
C ARG A 161 -7.86 -8.51 -16.03
N MET A 162 -8.34 -7.33 -15.67
CA MET A 162 -9.75 -6.94 -15.85
C MET A 162 -10.13 -6.76 -17.33
N VAL A 163 -9.18 -6.33 -18.16
CA VAL A 163 -9.40 -6.09 -19.61
C VAL A 163 -8.90 -7.22 -20.52
N THR A 164 -8.40 -8.31 -19.92
CA THR A 164 -7.96 -9.52 -20.65
C THR A 164 -9.09 -10.54 -20.80
N GLY A 165 -9.42 -10.87 -22.04
CA GLY A 165 -10.51 -11.79 -22.37
C GLY A 165 -11.88 -11.09 -22.40
N GLN A 166 -12.91 -11.78 -21.91
CA GLN A 166 -14.22 -11.15 -21.64
C GLN A 166 -14.11 -10.23 -20.43
N CYS A 167 -14.91 -9.16 -20.39
CA CYS A 167 -14.92 -8.23 -19.26
C CYS A 167 -15.18 -8.99 -17.94
N LYS A 168 -14.29 -8.80 -16.97
CA LYS A 168 -14.42 -9.33 -15.62
C LYS A 168 -14.48 -8.15 -14.66
N ASP A 169 -15.56 -8.07 -13.88
CA ASP A 169 -15.60 -7.19 -12.71
C ASP A 169 -14.63 -7.81 -11.70
N ALA A 170 -13.58 -7.08 -11.29
CA ALA A 170 -12.79 -7.49 -10.13
C ALA A 170 -13.74 -7.45 -8.94
N THR A 171 -14.07 -8.64 -8.42
CA THR A 171 -15.17 -8.83 -7.48
C THR A 171 -14.95 -8.03 -6.19
N GLY A 172 -15.71 -6.96 -5.99
CA GLY A 172 -15.91 -6.32 -4.69
C GLY A 172 -14.71 -5.56 -4.09
N THR A 173 -14.91 -5.02 -2.89
CA THR A 173 -13.85 -4.44 -2.07
C THR A 173 -12.76 -5.49 -1.84
N PRO A 174 -11.47 -5.16 -2.06
CA PRO A 174 -10.40 -6.10 -1.78
C PRO A 174 -10.47 -6.65 -0.36
N SER A 175 -10.15 -7.92 -0.19
CA SER A 175 -10.00 -8.53 1.15
C SER A 175 -8.52 -8.70 1.49
N VAL A 176 -8.17 -8.72 2.77
CA VAL A 176 -6.81 -9.07 3.20
C VAL A 176 -6.77 -10.54 3.57
N ASP A 177 -5.91 -11.32 2.92
CA ASP A 177 -5.80 -12.75 3.17
C ASP A 177 -5.42 -13.04 4.63
N THR A 178 -5.96 -14.13 5.16
CA THR A 178 -5.62 -14.67 6.46
C THR A 178 -4.63 -15.81 6.28
N GLY A 179 -3.37 -15.54 6.62
CA GLY A 179 -2.23 -16.42 6.33
C GLY A 179 -2.34 -17.85 6.89
N ALA A 180 -1.45 -18.72 6.41
CA ALA A 180 -1.46 -20.17 6.64
C ALA A 180 -0.70 -20.66 7.89
N GLY A 181 -0.33 -19.77 8.82
CA GLY A 181 0.56 -20.09 9.96
C GLY A 181 -0.16 -20.69 11.17
N GLY A 182 -1.11 -19.96 11.75
CA GLY A 182 -1.88 -20.38 12.94
C GLY A 182 -1.13 -20.34 14.28
N MET A 183 0.21 -20.26 14.26
CA MET A 183 1.07 -20.26 15.45
C MET A 183 0.72 -19.19 16.48
N VAL A 184 0.33 -17.98 16.05
CA VAL A 184 -0.04 -16.90 16.99
C VAL A 184 -1.36 -17.21 17.68
N ALA A 185 -2.33 -17.80 16.98
CA ALA A 185 -3.57 -18.27 17.60
C ALA A 185 -3.32 -19.43 18.57
N ASP A 186 -2.51 -20.41 18.18
CA ASP A 186 -2.20 -21.59 19.01
C ASP A 186 -1.48 -21.19 20.31
N ALA A 187 -0.53 -20.24 20.22
CA ALA A 187 0.15 -19.68 21.39
C ALA A 187 -0.82 -18.96 22.33
N ARG A 188 -1.78 -18.20 21.79
CA ARG A 188 -2.84 -17.54 22.58
C ARG A 188 -3.78 -18.56 23.24
N GLN A 189 -4.16 -19.61 22.53
CA GLN A 189 -5.01 -20.67 23.08
C GLN A 189 -4.31 -21.42 24.22
N THR A 190 -3.02 -21.73 24.04
CA THR A 190 -2.20 -22.38 25.07
C THR A 190 -2.07 -21.49 26.31
N ARG A 191 -1.77 -20.20 26.13
CA ARG A 191 -1.74 -19.21 27.22
C ARG A 191 -3.06 -19.15 27.98
N SER A 192 -4.18 -19.16 27.26
CA SER A 192 -5.52 -19.13 27.86
C SER A 192 -5.83 -20.39 28.67
N ARG A 193 -5.42 -21.58 28.19
CA ARG A 193 -5.55 -22.85 28.94
C ARG A 193 -4.73 -22.84 30.22
N VAL A 194 -3.47 -22.38 30.16
CA VAL A 194 -2.60 -22.23 31.33
C VAL A 194 -3.20 -21.25 32.34
N ALA A 195 -3.69 -20.11 31.87
CA ALA A 195 -4.36 -19.11 32.71
C ALA A 195 -5.58 -19.69 33.44
N LEU A 196 -6.46 -20.40 32.72
CA LEU A 196 -7.63 -21.07 33.32
C LEU A 196 -7.21 -22.15 34.33
N ALA A 197 -6.17 -22.92 34.05
CA ALA A 197 -5.64 -23.92 34.98
C ALA A 197 -5.10 -23.27 36.28
N LEU A 198 -4.41 -22.14 36.17
CA LEU A 198 -3.92 -21.37 37.33
C LEU A 198 -5.07 -20.78 38.17
N ILE A 199 -6.12 -20.27 37.51
CA ILE A 199 -7.33 -19.79 38.20
C ILE A 199 -8.01 -20.94 38.94
N ALA A 200 -8.22 -22.08 38.28
CA ALA A 200 -8.82 -23.26 38.89
C ALA A 200 -8.00 -23.79 40.07
N LEU A 201 -6.67 -23.84 39.94
CA LEU A 201 -5.76 -24.22 41.03
C LEU A 201 -5.85 -23.22 42.19
N GLY A 202 -5.86 -21.91 41.90
CA GLY A 202 -6.01 -20.88 42.91
C GLY A 202 -7.31 -21.02 43.70
N LEU A 203 -8.44 -21.24 43.01
CA LEU A 203 -9.74 -21.48 43.64
C LEU A 203 -9.73 -22.77 44.48
N LEU A 204 -9.15 -23.85 43.98
CA LEU A 204 -9.01 -25.12 44.71
C LEU A 204 -8.20 -24.96 46.00
N LEU A 205 -7.11 -24.18 45.96
CA LEU A 205 -6.28 -23.90 47.13
C LEU A 205 -6.99 -23.04 48.18
N LEU A 206 -7.94 -22.19 47.76
CA LEU A 206 -8.72 -21.32 48.64
C LEU A 206 -9.96 -22.00 49.23
N LEU A 207 -10.61 -22.89 48.48
CA LEU A 207 -11.96 -23.39 48.80
C LEU A 207 -11.99 -24.82 49.35
N VAL A 208 -10.95 -25.63 49.15
CA VAL A 208 -10.96 -27.05 49.56
C VAL A 208 -10.28 -27.27 50.91
N GLY A 209 -11.07 -27.64 51.91
CA GLY A 209 -10.62 -28.05 53.25
C GLY A 209 -11.26 -27.24 54.37
N LYS A 210 -11.52 -27.85 55.53
CA LYS A 210 -12.19 -27.20 56.67
C LYS A 210 -11.36 -26.06 57.29
N SER A 211 -10.04 -26.11 57.16
CA SER A 211 -9.09 -25.10 57.66
C SER A 211 -7.95 -24.93 56.67
N VAL A 212 -7.86 -23.77 56.02
CA VAL A 212 -6.85 -23.47 55.00
C VAL A 212 -5.68 -22.69 55.64
N PRO A 213 -4.47 -23.26 55.73
CA PRO A 213 -3.32 -22.57 56.31
C PRO A 213 -2.93 -21.33 55.51
N VAL A 214 -2.40 -20.30 56.18
CA VAL A 214 -2.06 -18.99 55.57
C VAL A 214 -1.17 -19.14 54.34
N ARG A 215 -0.16 -20.03 54.39
CA ARG A 215 0.74 -20.32 53.25
C ARG A 215 -0.02 -20.81 52.02
N ARG A 216 -1.05 -21.64 52.20
CA ARG A 216 -1.89 -22.16 51.10
C ARG A 216 -2.81 -21.08 50.53
N ARG A 217 -3.29 -20.16 51.39
CA ARG A 217 -4.05 -18.97 50.93
C ARG A 217 -3.20 -18.04 50.09
N LEU A 218 -1.97 -17.75 50.51
CA LEU A 218 -1.05 -16.89 49.76
C LEU A 218 -0.71 -17.50 48.38
N LEU A 219 -0.46 -18.81 48.31
CA LEU A 219 -0.26 -19.51 47.04
C LEU A 219 -1.51 -19.49 46.16
N GLY A 220 -2.70 -19.68 46.74
CA GLY A 220 -3.97 -19.62 46.04
C GLY A 220 -4.23 -18.24 45.42
N ILE A 221 -4.03 -17.16 46.19
CA ILE A 221 -4.13 -15.77 45.72
C ILE A 221 -3.11 -15.49 44.62
N GLY A 222 -1.86 -15.93 44.79
CA GLY A 222 -0.82 -15.77 43.77
C GLY A 222 -1.18 -16.45 42.45
N ALA A 223 -1.61 -17.72 42.48
CA ALA A 223 -2.01 -18.46 41.29
C ALA A 223 -3.22 -17.83 40.58
N LEU A 224 -4.25 -17.41 41.35
CA LEU A 224 -5.39 -16.67 40.83
C LEU A 224 -4.99 -15.34 40.18
N GLY A 225 -4.13 -14.56 40.84
CA GLY A 225 -3.65 -13.27 40.34
C GLY A 225 -2.89 -13.43 39.02
N VAL A 226 -1.95 -14.38 38.97
CA VAL A 226 -1.19 -14.66 37.74
C VAL A 226 -2.11 -15.16 36.62
N GLY A 227 -3.01 -16.12 36.92
CA GLY A 227 -3.95 -16.64 35.95
C GLY A 227 -4.86 -15.55 35.38
N LEU A 228 -5.38 -14.65 36.22
CA LEU A 228 -6.22 -13.53 35.82
C LEU A 228 -5.46 -12.53 34.93
N VAL A 229 -4.23 -12.15 35.31
CA VAL A 229 -3.37 -11.28 34.49
C VAL A 229 -3.05 -11.91 33.14
N MET A 230 -2.79 -13.22 33.09
CA MET A 230 -2.52 -13.94 31.84
C MET A 230 -3.74 -13.98 30.92
N LEU A 231 -4.96 -14.08 31.49
CA LEU A 231 -6.23 -14.12 30.75
C LEU A 231 -6.62 -12.74 30.20
N LEU A 232 -6.47 -11.68 31.02
CA LEU A 232 -6.85 -10.31 30.65
C LEU A 232 -5.81 -9.63 29.74
N GLY A 233 -4.51 -9.94 29.89
CA GLY A 233 -3.41 -9.31 29.16
C GLY A 233 -3.25 -9.74 27.69
N GLY A 234 -4.28 -10.29 27.05
CA GLY A 234 -4.21 -10.80 25.67
C GLY A 234 -5.40 -10.45 24.77
N ALA A 235 -6.47 -9.87 25.32
CA ALA A 235 -7.64 -9.53 24.53
C ALA A 235 -7.40 -8.26 23.70
N VAL A 236 -7.53 -8.39 22.38
CA VAL A 236 -7.50 -7.26 21.45
C VAL A 236 -8.85 -6.57 21.57
N HIS A 237 -8.93 -5.53 22.40
CA HIS A 237 -10.15 -4.75 22.54
C HIS A 237 -10.20 -3.60 21.56
N ASP A 238 -11.36 -3.43 20.93
CA ASP A 238 -11.66 -2.25 20.13
C ASP A 238 -11.65 -1.00 21.02
N THR A 239 -10.97 0.05 20.57
CA THR A 239 -10.79 1.28 21.34
C THR A 239 -10.57 2.50 20.44
N GLY A 240 -10.77 3.69 20.99
CA GLY A 240 -10.64 4.95 20.26
C GLY A 240 -11.75 5.19 19.22
N GLN A 241 -11.70 6.32 18.51
CA GLN A 241 -12.68 6.69 17.49
C GLN A 241 -12.08 6.55 16.10
N VAL A 242 -12.70 5.72 15.25
CA VAL A 242 -12.26 5.59 13.85
C VAL A 242 -12.44 6.93 13.14
N PRO A 243 -11.38 7.50 12.53
CA PRO A 243 -11.50 8.70 11.74
C PRO A 243 -12.52 8.48 10.62
N LYS A 244 -13.60 9.27 10.64
CA LYS A 244 -14.69 9.14 9.66
C LYS A 244 -14.13 9.26 8.25
N ALA A 245 -14.32 8.23 7.43
CA ALA A 245 -14.27 8.40 6.00
C ALA A 245 -15.50 9.21 5.59
N ALA A 246 -15.28 10.39 5.02
CA ALA A 246 -16.30 11.02 4.19
C ALA A 246 -16.03 10.68 2.72
N VAL A 247 -17.07 10.67 1.90
CA VAL A 247 -16.99 10.41 0.45
C VAL A 247 -16.96 11.75 -0.26
N GLY A 248 -15.90 12.06 -1.01
CA GLY A 248 -15.77 13.33 -1.73
C GLY A 248 -14.70 13.25 -2.84
N PRO A 249 -14.65 14.23 -3.76
CA PRO A 249 -13.69 14.22 -4.86
C PRO A 249 -12.27 14.16 -4.33
N GLN A 250 -11.54 13.09 -4.67
CA GLN A 250 -10.11 12.95 -4.40
C GLN A 250 -9.36 13.83 -5.40
N GLU A 251 -9.25 15.11 -5.09
CA GLU A 251 -8.59 16.07 -5.97
C GLU A 251 -7.44 16.72 -5.23
N ARG A 252 -6.23 16.33 -5.68
CA ARG A 252 -4.88 16.77 -5.29
C ARG A 252 -4.21 15.95 -4.19
N GLU A 253 -3.20 15.21 -4.61
CA GLU A 253 -2.33 14.46 -3.72
C GLU A 253 -0.88 14.72 -4.12
N ALA A 254 -0.09 15.28 -3.20
CA ALA A 254 1.34 15.06 -3.22
C ALA A 254 1.52 13.62 -2.74
N ALA A 255 1.92 12.73 -3.65
CA ALA A 255 1.90 11.30 -3.41
C ALA A 255 3.15 10.65 -4.00
N VAL A 256 4.20 10.49 -3.19
CA VAL A 256 5.31 9.60 -3.53
C VAL A 256 5.04 8.26 -2.83
N PRO A 257 5.08 7.11 -3.54
CA PRO A 257 4.80 5.83 -2.91
C PRO A 257 5.73 5.51 -1.73
N PRO A 258 5.21 4.83 -0.68
CA PRO A 258 5.95 4.50 0.53
C PRO A 258 6.97 3.37 0.30
N VAL A 259 8.11 3.46 0.97
CA VAL A 259 9.19 2.46 0.92
C VAL A 259 9.56 1.88 2.29
N GLU A 260 9.19 2.56 3.38
CA GLU A 260 9.47 2.10 4.75
C GLU A 260 8.32 2.42 5.72
N LEU A 261 8.09 1.51 6.66
CA LEU A 261 7.23 1.69 7.81
C LEU A 261 8.05 1.55 9.08
N LYS A 262 7.94 2.54 9.97
CA LYS A 262 8.60 2.53 11.29
C LYS A 262 7.58 2.75 12.41
N VAL A 263 7.54 1.80 13.33
CA VAL A 263 6.85 1.91 14.63
C VAL A 263 7.92 1.88 15.71
N PRO A 264 8.28 3.02 16.33
CA PRO A 264 9.36 3.11 17.31
C PRO A 264 9.24 2.08 18.43
N GLY A 265 10.35 1.40 18.72
CA GLY A 265 10.41 0.34 19.74
C GLY A 265 9.77 -0.99 19.34
N LEU A 266 9.15 -1.08 18.16
CA LEU A 266 8.46 -2.29 17.70
C LEU A 266 9.02 -2.86 16.39
N LEU A 267 9.06 -2.05 15.32
CA LEU A 267 9.51 -2.50 13.99
C LEU A 267 9.98 -1.35 13.11
N THR A 268 10.91 -1.67 12.21
CA THR A 268 11.27 -0.88 11.03
C THR A 268 11.39 -1.85 9.87
N VAL A 269 10.55 -1.70 8.84
CA VAL A 269 10.43 -2.68 7.75
C VAL A 269 10.20 -2.01 6.41
N ARG A 270 10.60 -2.68 5.34
CA ARG A 270 10.33 -2.20 3.98
C ARG A 270 8.86 -2.33 3.67
N VAL A 271 8.39 -1.40 2.85
CA VAL A 271 7.05 -1.38 2.27
C VAL A 271 7.17 -1.78 0.80
N GLN A 272 6.40 -2.78 0.39
CA GLN A 272 6.27 -3.17 -1.00
C GLN A 272 4.89 -2.76 -1.53
N PRO A 273 4.79 -2.21 -2.74
CA PRO A 273 3.50 -1.95 -3.37
C PRO A 273 2.81 -3.26 -3.75
N VAL A 274 1.52 -3.35 -3.48
CA VAL A 274 0.69 -4.53 -3.76
C VAL A 274 -0.68 -4.14 -4.28
N ALA A 275 -1.29 -5.05 -5.02
CA ALA A 275 -2.66 -4.91 -5.53
C ALA A 275 -3.48 -6.18 -5.26
N ALA A 276 -4.75 -6.15 -5.68
CA ALA A 276 -5.63 -7.30 -5.55
C ALA A 276 -5.34 -8.33 -6.65
N GLY A 277 -5.30 -9.60 -6.27
CA GLY A 277 -5.20 -10.74 -7.18
C GLY A 277 -6.48 -10.98 -7.97
N GLY A 278 -6.46 -12.00 -8.84
CA GLY A 278 -7.65 -12.40 -9.60
C GLY A 278 -8.80 -12.96 -8.74
N ASP A 279 -8.53 -13.26 -7.48
CA ASP A 279 -9.47 -13.70 -6.44
C ASP A 279 -9.99 -12.55 -5.56
N GLY A 280 -9.61 -11.30 -5.86
CA GLY A 280 -10.00 -10.11 -5.09
C GLY A 280 -9.27 -9.98 -3.74
N ARG A 281 -8.24 -10.79 -3.48
CA ARG A 281 -7.44 -10.71 -2.24
C ARG A 281 -6.23 -9.82 -2.47
N LEU A 282 -5.93 -8.95 -1.50
CA LEU A 282 -4.72 -8.15 -1.48
C LEU A 282 -3.51 -9.10 -1.37
N GLN A 283 -2.58 -8.99 -2.32
CA GLN A 283 -1.40 -9.85 -2.39
C GLN A 283 -0.32 -9.39 -1.40
N VAL A 284 -0.53 -9.66 -0.11
CA VAL A 284 0.44 -9.29 0.95
C VAL A 284 1.75 -10.06 0.76
N PRO A 285 2.93 -9.42 0.88
CA PRO A 285 4.21 -10.09 0.70
C PRO A 285 4.41 -11.20 1.74
N ALA A 286 4.81 -12.40 1.29
CA ALA A 286 5.15 -13.52 2.15
C ALA A 286 6.53 -13.37 2.84
N THR A 287 7.22 -12.25 2.59
CA THR A 287 8.53 -11.90 3.18
C THR A 287 8.35 -11.22 4.56
N ALA A 288 9.44 -10.71 5.12
CA ALA A 288 9.41 -9.89 6.34
C ALA A 288 8.95 -8.44 6.09
N ASP A 289 8.45 -8.13 4.89
CA ASP A 289 8.03 -6.79 4.47
C ASP A 289 6.50 -6.62 4.63
N VAL A 290 6.03 -5.38 4.53
CA VAL A 290 4.58 -5.05 4.52
C VAL A 290 4.12 -4.65 3.13
N GLY A 291 2.87 -4.94 2.79
CA GLY A 291 2.26 -4.54 1.52
C GLY A 291 1.49 -3.23 1.63
N TRP A 292 1.75 -2.26 0.77
CA TRP A 292 0.94 -1.06 0.58
C TRP A 292 -0.08 -1.26 -0.54
N TRP A 293 -1.36 -0.99 -0.28
CA TRP A 293 -2.39 -0.99 -1.32
C TRP A 293 -2.14 0.15 -2.30
N ALA A 294 -1.56 -0.17 -3.47
CA ALA A 294 -1.00 0.81 -4.39
C ALA A 294 -2.05 1.66 -5.13
N ALA A 295 -3.29 1.16 -5.25
CA ALA A 295 -4.43 1.96 -5.70
C ALA A 295 -5.02 2.84 -4.56
N GLY A 296 -4.63 2.61 -3.31
CA GLY A 296 -4.96 3.41 -2.11
C GLY A 296 -3.97 4.55 -1.86
N ALA A 297 -4.30 5.50 -0.99
CA ALA A 297 -3.52 6.75 -0.84
C ALA A 297 -2.04 6.53 -0.52
N ALA A 298 -1.18 7.42 -1.02
CA ALA A 298 0.22 7.46 -0.63
C ALA A 298 0.39 8.31 0.64
N PRO A 299 1.49 8.20 1.38
CA PRO A 299 1.73 9.13 2.49
C PRO A 299 1.90 10.57 1.97
N GLY A 300 1.49 11.56 2.78
CA GLY A 300 1.49 12.99 2.38
C GLY A 300 0.22 13.44 1.64
N ALA A 301 -0.68 12.49 1.38
CA ALA A 301 -1.93 12.74 0.73
C ALA A 301 -2.84 13.74 1.46
N GLN A 302 -3.60 14.53 0.69
CA GLN A 302 -4.65 15.40 1.26
C GLN A 302 -5.94 14.63 1.58
N GLY A 303 -6.04 13.38 1.14
CA GLY A 303 -7.18 12.52 1.40
C GLY A 303 -6.85 11.05 1.15
N GLY A 304 -7.68 10.17 1.70
CA GLY A 304 -7.60 8.73 1.48
C GLY A 304 -6.98 7.96 2.63
N THR A 305 -6.85 6.65 2.42
CA THR A 305 -6.28 5.72 3.40
C THR A 305 -4.94 5.23 2.86
N VAL A 306 -3.85 5.50 3.59
CA VAL A 306 -2.58 4.79 3.43
C VAL A 306 -2.77 3.42 4.09
N LEU A 307 -3.04 2.39 3.29
CA LEU A 307 -3.31 1.05 3.81
C LEU A 307 -2.06 0.19 3.68
N LEU A 308 -1.55 -0.25 4.83
CA LEU A 308 -0.41 -1.17 4.96
C LEU A 308 -0.88 -2.47 5.59
N ALA A 309 -0.73 -3.58 4.87
CA ALA A 309 -1.11 -4.91 5.32
C ALA A 309 0.13 -5.79 5.53
N GLY A 310 0.09 -6.61 6.58
CA GLY A 310 1.20 -7.51 6.90
C GLY A 310 0.72 -8.76 7.63
N HIS A 311 1.42 -9.87 7.43
CA HIS A 311 1.08 -11.14 8.07
C HIS A 311 1.28 -11.09 9.60
N VAL A 312 0.35 -11.69 10.34
CA VAL A 312 0.51 -11.96 11.78
C VAL A 312 1.46 -13.14 12.00
N ASP A 313 1.35 -14.16 11.14
CA ASP A 313 2.25 -15.29 11.00
C ASP A 313 2.21 -15.87 9.59
N THR A 314 3.18 -16.73 9.33
CA THR A 314 3.39 -17.46 8.08
C THR A 314 3.65 -18.93 8.42
N ALA A 315 3.67 -19.80 7.41
CA ALA A 315 4.07 -21.20 7.61
C ALA A 315 5.50 -21.36 8.20
N ARG A 316 6.36 -20.32 8.14
CA ARG A 316 7.75 -20.36 8.62
C ARG A 316 7.96 -19.74 9.99
N GLY A 317 6.98 -19.02 10.52
CA GLY A 317 7.13 -18.34 11.81
C GLY A 317 6.22 -17.11 11.95
N ARG A 318 6.46 -16.36 13.02
CA ARG A 318 5.80 -15.06 13.26
C ARG A 318 6.00 -14.12 12.08
N GLY A 319 4.95 -13.40 11.73
CA GLY A 319 4.95 -12.46 10.62
C GLY A 319 5.37 -11.06 11.07
N VAL A 320 5.54 -10.16 10.11
CA VAL A 320 5.96 -8.77 10.37
C VAL A 320 5.05 -8.02 11.35
N PHE A 321 3.74 -8.32 11.32
CA PHE A 321 2.73 -7.72 12.17
C PHE A 321 2.29 -8.61 13.34
N ALA A 322 3.10 -9.61 13.72
CA ALA A 322 2.83 -10.50 14.85
C ALA A 322 2.63 -9.79 16.20
N LYS A 323 3.10 -8.55 16.32
CA LYS A 323 2.95 -7.71 17.52
C LYS A 323 2.10 -6.46 17.29
N LEU A 324 1.38 -6.36 16.17
CA LEU A 324 0.59 -5.15 15.86
C LEU A 324 -0.46 -4.85 16.95
N SER A 325 -1.03 -5.88 17.59
CA SER A 325 -1.95 -5.72 18.72
C SER A 325 -1.33 -5.09 19.98
N GLU A 326 -0.01 -5.04 20.06
CA GLU A 326 0.73 -4.47 21.20
C GLU A 326 0.98 -2.96 21.02
N VAL A 327 0.73 -2.39 19.82
CA VAL A 327 0.90 -0.96 19.56
C VAL A 327 -0.09 -0.16 20.42
N PRO A 328 0.38 0.73 21.33
CA PRO A 328 -0.51 1.49 22.19
C PRO A 328 -1.28 2.55 21.39
N MET A 329 -2.40 3.03 21.96
CA MET A 329 -3.02 4.27 21.47
C MET A 329 -2.04 5.43 21.66
N ASP A 330 -2.17 6.45 20.81
CA ASP A 330 -1.27 7.60 20.71
C ASP A 330 0.17 7.27 20.30
N ALA A 331 0.48 6.01 19.98
CA ALA A 331 1.75 5.64 19.38
C ALA A 331 1.99 6.43 18.08
N ARG A 332 3.23 6.88 17.91
CA ARG A 332 3.69 7.51 16.67
C ARG A 332 4.13 6.44 15.69
N VAL A 333 3.77 6.61 14.43
CA VAL A 333 4.17 5.75 13.31
C VAL A 333 4.70 6.65 12.20
N ALA A 334 5.85 6.31 11.63
CA ALA A 334 6.38 6.99 10.45
C ALA A 334 6.23 6.10 9.22
N VAL A 335 5.78 6.69 8.12
CA VAL A 335 5.80 6.10 6.79
C VAL A 335 6.73 6.94 5.93
N THR A 336 7.84 6.36 5.49
CA THR A 336 8.83 7.04 4.64
C THR A 336 8.49 6.81 3.18
N ASP A 337 8.44 7.87 2.38
CA ASP A 337 8.23 7.78 0.95
C ASP A 337 9.53 7.55 0.15
N GLY A 338 9.39 7.25 -1.14
CA GLY A 338 10.52 7.02 -2.04
C GLY A 338 11.42 8.24 -2.26
N ALA A 339 11.00 9.44 -1.86
CA ALA A 339 11.84 10.64 -1.87
C ALA A 339 12.59 10.82 -0.53
N GLY A 340 12.38 9.94 0.44
CA GLY A 340 13.00 9.98 1.76
C GLY A 340 12.26 10.84 2.78
N GLU A 341 11.08 11.37 2.44
CA GLU A 341 10.28 12.20 3.34
C GLU A 341 9.52 11.31 4.33
N GLN A 342 9.54 11.68 5.62
CA GLN A 342 8.85 10.95 6.68
C GLN A 342 7.50 11.58 7.00
N HIS A 343 6.45 10.79 6.82
CA HIS A 343 5.09 11.17 7.14
C HIS A 343 4.67 10.54 8.46
N TRP A 344 4.45 11.37 9.48
CA TRP A 344 4.14 10.91 10.83
C TRP A 344 2.63 10.80 11.07
N TYR A 345 2.23 9.73 11.74
CA TYR A 345 0.86 9.46 12.14
C TYR A 345 0.79 9.14 13.62
N ARG A 346 -0.33 9.46 14.25
CA ARG A 346 -0.68 9.04 15.61
C ARG A 346 -1.80 8.02 15.57
N ILE A 347 -1.62 6.88 16.22
CA ILE A 347 -2.64 5.84 16.31
C ILE A 347 -3.77 6.30 17.22
N VAL A 348 -5.00 6.36 16.69
CA VAL A 348 -6.18 6.89 17.39
C VAL A 348 -7.31 5.90 17.54
N ALA A 349 -7.28 4.78 16.82
CA ALA A 349 -8.27 3.73 16.98
C ALA A 349 -7.72 2.34 16.66
N ARG A 350 -8.37 1.35 17.26
CA ARG A 350 -8.19 -0.07 17.00
C ARG A 350 -9.55 -0.72 16.78
N ARG A 351 -9.70 -1.49 15.71
CA ARG A 351 -10.92 -2.25 15.41
C ARG A 351 -10.61 -3.66 14.95
N THR A 352 -11.51 -4.57 15.27
CA THR A 352 -11.49 -5.95 14.80
C THR A 352 -12.68 -6.16 13.87
N TYR A 353 -12.41 -6.65 12.66
CA TYR A 353 -13.43 -6.92 11.66
C TYR A 353 -13.39 -8.39 11.25
N ARG A 354 -14.54 -8.95 10.91
CA ARG A 354 -14.59 -10.27 10.25
C ARG A 354 -13.86 -10.17 8.91
N GLN A 355 -13.18 -11.25 8.53
CA GLN A 355 -12.32 -11.27 7.33
C GLN A 355 -13.04 -10.81 6.04
N ASN A 356 -14.31 -11.17 5.90
CA ASN A 356 -15.15 -10.83 4.73
C ASN A 356 -15.93 -9.51 4.90
N ASN A 357 -15.63 -8.72 5.93
CA ASN A 357 -16.36 -7.51 6.28
C ASN A 357 -15.41 -6.36 6.67
N LEU A 358 -14.27 -6.27 5.98
CA LEU A 358 -13.42 -5.08 6.07
C LEU A 358 -14.18 -3.88 5.50
N PRO A 359 -14.13 -2.71 6.16
CA PRO A 359 -14.80 -1.50 5.68
C PRO A 359 -14.33 -1.09 4.27
N PRO A 360 -15.24 -0.87 3.30
CA PRO A 360 -14.86 -0.51 1.92
C PRO A 360 -14.00 0.77 1.80
N ASP A 361 -14.19 1.73 2.70
CA ASP A 361 -13.46 3.00 2.80
C ASP A 361 -11.97 2.84 3.12
N LEU A 362 -11.53 1.65 3.53
CA LEU A 362 -10.12 1.30 3.60
C LEU A 362 -9.47 1.28 2.21
N PHE A 363 -10.21 0.90 1.17
CA PHE A 363 -9.69 0.69 -0.18
C PHE A 363 -10.13 1.75 -1.18
N ASN A 364 -11.35 2.26 -1.05
CA ASN A 364 -11.97 3.17 -2.02
C ASN A 364 -11.99 4.65 -1.57
N GLY A 365 -11.35 4.97 -0.45
CA GLY A 365 -11.01 6.33 -0.06
C GLY A 365 -11.70 6.85 1.19
N SER A 366 -11.13 7.95 1.70
CA SER A 366 -11.58 8.76 2.82
C SER A 366 -11.33 10.21 2.40
N GLN A 367 -12.23 11.16 2.67
CA GLN A 367 -11.94 12.57 2.38
C GLN A 367 -10.74 13.09 3.17
N LYS A 368 -10.53 12.59 4.39
CA LYS A 368 -9.42 12.99 5.24
C LYS A 368 -8.29 11.96 5.17
N PRO A 369 -7.02 12.40 5.21
CA PRO A 369 -5.89 11.51 5.24
C PRO A 369 -5.88 10.68 6.52
N ARG A 370 -5.63 9.38 6.38
CA ARG A 370 -5.47 8.47 7.51
C ARG A 370 -4.57 7.30 7.14
N LEU A 371 -3.95 6.71 8.15
CA LEU A 371 -3.21 5.47 8.07
C LEU A 371 -4.11 4.31 8.51
N ALA A 372 -4.00 3.16 7.84
CA ALA A 372 -4.58 1.90 8.30
C ALA A 372 -3.51 0.80 8.27
N LEU A 373 -3.17 0.25 9.43
CA LEU A 373 -2.30 -0.92 9.56
C LEU A 373 -3.17 -2.16 9.76
N VAL A 374 -3.09 -3.13 8.85
CA VAL A 374 -3.99 -4.30 8.81
C VAL A 374 -3.23 -5.60 8.99
N THR A 375 -3.69 -6.45 9.91
CA THR A 375 -3.16 -7.82 10.06
C THR A 375 -4.27 -8.82 10.40
N CYS A 376 -3.94 -10.10 10.44
CA CYS A 376 -4.87 -11.18 10.80
C CYS A 376 -4.96 -11.33 12.32
N THR A 377 -6.12 -11.68 12.84
CA THR A 377 -6.30 -11.94 14.28
C THR A 377 -7.46 -12.89 14.55
N GLY A 378 -7.76 -13.10 15.84
CA GLY A 378 -8.84 -14.00 16.26
C GLY A 378 -8.41 -15.47 16.30
N SER A 379 -9.39 -16.35 16.19
CA SER A 379 -9.18 -17.80 16.14
C SER A 379 -8.63 -18.24 14.80
N TYR A 380 -7.87 -19.34 14.79
CA TYR A 380 -7.37 -19.96 13.57
C TYR A 380 -8.08 -21.30 13.33
N ASP A 381 -8.61 -21.45 12.12
CA ASP A 381 -9.19 -22.68 11.59
C ASP A 381 -8.10 -23.44 10.83
N HIS A 382 -7.58 -24.51 11.44
CA HIS A 382 -6.52 -25.35 10.87
C HIS A 382 -6.98 -26.15 9.65
N ALA A 383 -8.28 -26.46 9.51
CA ALA A 383 -8.80 -27.19 8.36
C ALA A 383 -8.93 -26.26 7.15
N ALA A 384 -9.30 -25.00 7.37
CA ALA A 384 -9.43 -24.00 6.32
C ALA A 384 -8.18 -23.12 6.12
N HIS A 385 -7.13 -23.35 6.92
CA HIS A 385 -5.89 -22.55 6.96
C HIS A 385 -6.15 -21.03 7.02
N ARG A 386 -7.06 -20.60 7.90
CA ARG A 386 -7.50 -19.20 7.96
C ARG A 386 -7.73 -18.68 9.37
N TYR A 387 -7.50 -17.39 9.54
CA TYR A 387 -7.95 -16.63 10.71
C TYR A 387 -9.40 -16.18 10.56
N SER A 388 -10.09 -15.95 11.67
CA SER A 388 -11.48 -15.49 11.67
C SER A 388 -11.64 -14.00 11.41
N ASP A 389 -10.64 -13.19 11.78
CA ASP A 389 -10.77 -11.74 11.86
C ASP A 389 -9.51 -11.01 11.35
N ASN A 390 -9.66 -9.71 11.07
CA ASN A 390 -8.59 -8.76 10.83
C ASN A 390 -8.56 -7.71 11.94
N LEU A 391 -7.35 -7.38 12.39
CA LEU A 391 -7.08 -6.23 13.24
C LEU A 391 -6.70 -5.05 12.36
N VAL A 392 -7.33 -3.90 12.58
CA VAL A 392 -7.01 -2.62 11.94
C VAL A 392 -6.66 -1.58 13.00
N LEU A 393 -5.45 -1.02 12.90
CA LEU A 393 -5.08 0.20 13.62
C LEU A 393 -5.26 1.40 12.68
N TYR A 394 -5.96 2.42 13.15
CA TYR A 394 -6.14 3.68 12.42
C TYR A 394 -5.25 4.76 13.01
N GLY A 395 -4.55 5.47 12.13
CA GLY A 395 -3.78 6.65 12.48
C GLY A 395 -4.27 7.90 11.75
N VAL A 396 -4.08 9.05 12.36
CA VAL A 396 -4.26 10.37 11.71
C VAL A 396 -2.90 11.04 11.56
N PRO A 397 -2.67 11.86 10.52
CA PRO A 397 -1.43 12.61 10.40
C PRO A 397 -1.13 13.43 11.65
N LEU A 398 0.15 13.57 11.95
CA LEU A 398 0.68 14.55 12.89
C LEU A 398 1.12 15.76 12.09
N ASP A 399 0.62 16.93 12.48
CA ASP A 399 1.02 18.23 11.93
C ASP A 399 2.50 18.53 12.22
#